data_AF-A0A4P5XYG2-F1
#
_entry.id   AF-A0A4P5XYG2-F1
#
_cell.length_a   1.000
_cell.length_b   1.000
_cell.length_c   1.000
_cell.angle_alpha   90.00
_cell.angle_beta   90.00
_cell.angle_gamma   90.00
#
_symmetry.space_group_name_H-M   'P 1'
#
loop_
_entity.id
_entity.type
_entity.pdbx_description
1 polymer ?
#
loop_
_entity_poly.entity_id
_entity_poly.type
_entity_poly.pdbx_seq_one_letter_code
_entity_poly.pdbx_strand_id
1 'polypeptide(L)'
;MQEANALAVLDIAAAKITAILPFGLKDFSAAGVGLDASDKENRTTISPWPIRGMYQPDTVACFTCDGQEYLVTANEGESFEYPFYNETQRVSKLKNSKDKTKPALDPTRVPLSAEGEDGHSQSDLLKSDAIGRLEVSEACGDTDQDGDYDDLVCFGARSASIWRIVPATGEAQTRIELTWDSGSEMERTLRDRMPLAFNADNRKNSSQDDRSDARGPEPEGVAVAMISNHRIIFVGLERAGGVMMWDATNPTKPIFAGYFNRRDTSIDLTVDVDGDKVPDKLADVGDLGPEGLLVIPASSSPTKRPILVVCNEVSGTLSLFDITVAEVADK
;
A
#
# COMPACT_ATOMS: atom_id res chain seq x y z
N MET A 1 -15.20 6.28 0.62
CA MET A 1 -15.43 4.83 0.85
C MET A 1 -14.15 4.03 0.69
N GLN A 2 -13.23 4.45 -0.19
CA GLN A 2 -11.91 3.83 -0.39
C GLN A 2 -11.14 3.68 0.94
N GLU A 3 -11.00 4.75 1.71
CA GLU A 3 -10.45 4.76 3.09
C GLU A 3 -11.22 3.87 4.08
N ALA A 4 -12.49 3.52 3.79
CA ALA A 4 -13.30 2.63 4.61
C ALA A 4 -13.23 1.17 4.13
N ASN A 5 -12.20 0.81 3.35
CA ASN A 5 -11.95 -0.53 2.83
C ASN A 5 -13.13 -1.11 2.01
N ALA A 6 -13.85 -0.24 1.28
CA ALA A 6 -15.00 -0.63 0.49
C ALA A 6 -15.19 0.20 -0.79
N LEU A 7 -15.83 -0.40 -1.79
CA LEU A 7 -16.26 0.24 -3.02
C LEU A 7 -17.78 0.41 -3.03
N ALA A 8 -18.27 1.63 -3.27
CA ALA A 8 -19.69 1.87 -3.45
C ALA A 8 -20.07 1.85 -4.93
N VAL A 9 -21.15 1.16 -5.26
CA VAL A 9 -21.75 1.17 -6.61
C VAL A 9 -22.86 2.21 -6.62
N LEU A 10 -22.70 3.25 -7.44
CA LEU A 10 -23.65 4.35 -7.58
C LEU A 10 -24.41 4.23 -8.90
N ASP A 11 -25.74 4.17 -8.82
CA ASP A 11 -26.60 4.48 -9.95
C ASP A 11 -26.71 6.01 -10.06
N ILE A 12 -26.07 6.58 -11.07
CA ILE A 12 -26.01 8.03 -11.30
C ILE A 12 -27.39 8.59 -11.65
N ALA A 13 -28.16 7.89 -12.49
CA ALA A 13 -29.46 8.37 -12.94
C ALA A 13 -30.48 8.35 -11.79
N ALA A 14 -30.42 7.33 -10.92
CA ALA A 14 -31.26 7.23 -9.74
C ALA A 14 -30.71 7.97 -8.50
N ALA A 15 -29.49 8.49 -8.56
CA ALA A 15 -28.75 9.08 -7.44
C ALA A 15 -28.75 8.18 -6.19
N LYS A 16 -28.53 6.87 -6.39
CA LYS A 16 -28.67 5.85 -5.32
C LYS A 16 -27.45 4.93 -5.26
N ILE A 17 -26.94 4.71 -4.05
CA ILE A 17 -25.99 3.62 -3.78
C ILE A 17 -26.75 2.29 -3.84
N THR A 18 -26.35 1.42 -4.77
CA THR A 18 -26.99 0.14 -5.04
C THR A 18 -26.27 -1.03 -4.38
N ALA A 19 -24.98 -0.88 -4.10
CA ALA A 19 -24.19 -1.88 -3.37
C ALA A 19 -22.99 -1.22 -2.66
N ILE A 20 -22.52 -1.88 -1.60
CA ILE A 20 -21.22 -1.63 -0.96
C ILE A 20 -20.45 -2.95 -1.02
N LEU A 21 -19.32 -2.95 -1.71
CA LEU A 21 -18.49 -4.11 -1.96
C LEU A 21 -17.23 -4.03 -1.10
N PRO A 22 -17.05 -4.91 -0.10
CA PRO A 22 -15.86 -4.87 0.75
C PRO A 22 -14.64 -5.39 -0.04
N PHE A 23 -13.49 -4.74 0.11
CA PHE A 23 -12.23 -5.30 -0.40
C PHE A 23 -11.71 -6.44 0.49
N GLY A 24 -12.10 -6.46 1.76
CA GLY A 24 -11.74 -7.52 2.70
C GLY A 24 -10.35 -7.32 3.31
N LEU A 25 -9.74 -8.42 3.76
CA LEU A 25 -8.47 -8.40 4.47
C LEU A 25 -7.43 -9.29 3.77
N LYS A 26 -6.18 -8.82 3.74
CA LYS A 26 -4.99 -9.59 3.34
C LYS A 26 -4.42 -10.29 4.57
N ASP A 27 -4.06 -11.57 4.43
CA ASP A 27 -3.39 -12.35 5.48
C ASP A 27 -1.87 -12.25 5.33
N PHE A 28 -1.20 -11.56 6.25
CA PHE A 28 0.26 -11.38 6.22
C PHE A 28 1.04 -12.61 6.71
N SER A 29 0.37 -13.68 7.16
CA SER A 29 1.05 -14.91 7.58
C SER A 29 1.42 -15.83 6.40
N ALA A 30 0.79 -15.61 5.24
CA ALA A 30 1.01 -16.46 4.07
C ALA A 30 2.38 -16.22 3.42
N ALA A 31 2.84 -17.23 2.67
CA ALA A 31 4.14 -17.16 1.99
C ALA A 31 4.15 -16.05 0.91
N GLY A 32 5.21 -15.24 0.88
CA GLY A 32 5.44 -14.21 -0.14
C GLY A 32 4.65 -12.91 0.03
N VAL A 33 3.81 -12.83 1.06
CA VAL A 33 2.96 -11.67 1.36
C VAL A 33 3.30 -10.95 2.66
N GLY A 34 4.28 -11.42 3.43
CA GLY A 34 4.72 -10.81 4.69
C GLY A 34 5.13 -9.34 4.59
N LEU A 35 5.43 -8.71 5.73
CA LEU A 35 5.78 -7.29 5.81
C LEU A 35 6.96 -7.04 6.75
N ASP A 36 7.59 -5.89 6.60
CA ASP A 36 8.46 -5.31 7.63
C ASP A 36 7.59 -4.55 8.66
N ALA A 37 7.60 -5.02 9.92
CA ALA A 37 6.61 -4.64 10.93
C ALA A 37 7.11 -3.60 11.93
N SER A 38 8.39 -3.23 11.86
CA SER A 38 9.05 -2.49 12.93
C SER A 38 10.12 -1.55 12.41
N ASP A 39 10.04 -0.30 12.84
CA ASP A 39 11.06 0.74 12.65
C ASP A 39 12.19 0.69 13.71
N LYS A 40 12.34 -0.43 14.43
CA LYS A 40 13.27 -0.58 15.57
C LYS A 40 14.13 -1.83 15.53
N GLU A 41 13.87 -2.73 14.60
CA GLU A 41 14.86 -3.72 14.22
C GLU A 41 15.93 -2.99 13.41
N ASN A 42 17.20 -3.01 13.84
CA ASN A 42 18.28 -2.31 13.12
C ASN A 42 18.64 -2.99 11.76
N ARG A 43 17.64 -3.57 11.07
CA ARG A 43 17.71 -4.31 9.83
C ARG A 43 16.31 -4.38 9.21
N THR A 44 16.22 -4.36 7.88
CA THR A 44 14.97 -4.63 7.15
C THR A 44 14.64 -6.12 7.16
N THR A 45 13.53 -6.51 7.80
CA THR A 45 13.02 -7.88 7.86
C THR A 45 11.58 -7.99 7.35
N ILE A 46 11.43 -8.34 6.06
CA ILE A 46 10.12 -8.71 5.50
C ILE A 46 9.78 -10.15 5.89
N SER A 47 8.86 -10.33 6.83
CA SER A 47 8.51 -11.63 7.42
C SER A 47 7.01 -11.89 7.42
N PRO A 48 6.58 -13.17 7.43
CA PRO A 48 5.19 -13.49 7.73
C PRO A 48 4.87 -13.15 9.18
N TRP A 49 3.69 -12.58 9.40
CA TRP A 49 3.19 -12.24 10.73
C TRP A 49 1.72 -12.64 10.90
N PRO A 50 1.25 -13.00 12.11
CA PRO A 50 -0.15 -13.32 12.38
C PRO A 50 -1.01 -12.04 12.45
N ILE A 51 -1.00 -11.26 11.37
CA ILE A 51 -1.66 -9.96 11.21
C ILE A 51 -2.45 -9.99 9.91
N ARG A 52 -3.55 -9.24 9.88
CA ARG A 52 -4.31 -8.97 8.67
C ARG A 52 -4.21 -7.50 8.29
N GLY A 53 -4.20 -7.19 7.00
CA GLY A 53 -4.23 -5.82 6.48
C GLY A 53 -5.54 -5.51 5.78
N MET A 54 -6.13 -4.35 6.04
CA MET A 54 -7.21 -3.85 5.20
C MET A 54 -6.66 -3.48 3.82
N TYR A 55 -7.28 -3.92 2.72
CA TYR A 55 -6.84 -3.50 1.39
C TYR A 55 -6.91 -1.99 1.22
N GLN A 56 -7.95 -1.34 1.75
CA GLN A 56 -8.01 0.09 2.05
C GLN A 56 -7.28 0.97 1.02
N PRO A 57 -7.76 0.96 -0.23
CA PRO A 57 -7.03 1.62 -1.28
C PRO A 57 -7.10 3.13 -1.15
N ASP A 58 -6.06 3.82 -1.59
CA ASP A 58 -6.13 5.25 -1.87
C ASP A 58 -6.75 5.43 -3.28
N THR A 59 -5.95 5.18 -4.31
CA THR A 59 -6.39 5.34 -5.69
C THR A 59 -6.91 4.04 -6.30
N VAL A 60 -7.94 4.17 -7.15
CA VAL A 60 -8.51 3.08 -7.93
C VAL A 60 -8.53 3.46 -9.41
N ALA A 61 -8.00 2.60 -10.26
CA ALA A 61 -8.11 2.70 -11.72
C ALA A 61 -8.94 1.53 -12.27
N CYS A 62 -9.51 1.67 -13.47
CA CYS A 62 -10.26 0.60 -14.12
C CYS A 62 -9.72 0.30 -15.52
N PHE A 63 -9.90 -0.96 -15.95
CA PHE A 63 -9.65 -1.35 -17.33
C PHE A 63 -10.54 -2.52 -17.75
N THR A 64 -10.63 -2.75 -19.06
CA THR A 64 -11.32 -3.91 -19.62
C THR A 64 -10.31 -4.84 -20.29
N CYS A 65 -10.47 -6.15 -20.08
CA CYS A 65 -9.73 -7.20 -20.79
C CYS A 65 -10.73 -8.26 -21.26
N ASP A 66 -10.77 -8.53 -22.56
CA ASP A 66 -11.64 -9.56 -23.17
C ASP A 66 -13.12 -9.45 -22.75
N GLY A 67 -13.63 -8.21 -22.61
CA GLY A 67 -14.99 -7.93 -22.19
C GLY A 67 -15.25 -8.01 -20.68
N GLN A 68 -14.25 -8.39 -19.88
CA GLN A 68 -14.30 -8.39 -18.42
C GLN A 68 -13.76 -7.08 -17.85
N GLU A 69 -14.50 -6.47 -16.93
CA GLU A 69 -14.07 -5.28 -16.19
C GLU A 69 -13.21 -5.64 -14.99
N TYR A 70 -12.14 -4.85 -14.79
CA TYR A 70 -11.20 -4.98 -13.70
C TYR A 70 -10.95 -3.63 -13.03
N LEU A 71 -10.64 -3.69 -11.74
CA LEU A 71 -10.13 -2.59 -10.95
C LEU A 71 -8.67 -2.85 -10.60
N VAL A 72 -7.86 -1.80 -10.58
CA VAL A 72 -6.53 -1.79 -9.97
C VAL A 72 -6.58 -0.88 -8.77
N THR A 73 -6.03 -1.31 -7.65
CA THR A 73 -6.00 -0.55 -6.42
C THR A 73 -4.57 -0.37 -5.91
N ALA A 74 -4.26 0.81 -5.39
CA ALA A 74 -3.07 1.07 -4.57
C ALA A 74 -3.47 1.05 -3.10
N ASN A 75 -3.01 0.04 -2.37
CA ASN A 75 -3.50 -0.31 -1.04
C ASN A 75 -2.64 0.34 0.06
N GLU A 76 -2.82 1.64 0.23
CA GLU A 76 -2.00 2.50 1.09
C GLU A 76 -2.28 2.28 2.58
N GLY A 77 -3.53 2.51 3.00
CA GLY A 77 -3.95 2.36 4.40
C GLY A 77 -4.10 3.65 5.20
N GLU A 78 -4.70 4.70 4.63
CA GLU A 78 -5.05 5.89 5.42
C GLU A 78 -6.06 5.53 6.53
N SER A 79 -5.74 5.93 7.76
CA SER A 79 -6.56 5.66 8.95
C SER A 79 -7.69 6.67 9.12
N PHE A 80 -8.76 6.27 9.83
CA PHE A 80 -9.85 7.19 10.12
C PHE A 80 -9.53 8.08 11.34
N GLU A 81 -8.92 9.24 11.10
CA GLU A 81 -8.51 10.19 12.15
C GLU A 81 -9.25 11.54 12.08
N TYR A 82 -9.97 11.89 13.16
CA TYR A 82 -10.66 13.16 13.37
C TYR A 82 -10.29 13.75 14.73
N PRO A 83 -10.49 15.06 14.98
CA PRO A 83 -10.11 15.70 16.25
C PRO A 83 -10.67 15.05 17.54
N PHE A 84 -11.74 14.25 17.42
CA PHE A 84 -12.42 13.57 18.53
C PHE A 84 -12.45 12.05 18.41
N TYR A 85 -11.81 11.47 17.38
CA TYR A 85 -11.77 10.04 17.17
C TYR A 85 -10.48 9.65 16.44
N ASN A 86 -9.72 8.73 17.02
CA ASN A 86 -8.57 8.12 16.38
C ASN A 86 -8.74 6.60 16.51
N GLU A 87 -8.76 5.91 15.37
CA GLU A 87 -8.87 4.46 15.30
C GLU A 87 -7.52 3.76 15.51
N THR A 88 -6.41 4.47 15.28
CA THR A 88 -5.05 3.94 15.28
C THR A 88 -4.54 3.69 16.69
N GLN A 89 -4.00 2.48 16.91
CA GLN A 89 -3.26 2.11 18.11
C GLN A 89 -2.07 1.23 17.78
N ARG A 90 -1.05 1.27 18.63
CA ARG A 90 0.06 0.30 18.55
C ARG A 90 -0.33 -1.02 19.18
N VAL A 91 0.07 -2.15 18.59
CA VAL A 91 -0.22 -3.48 19.14
C VAL A 91 0.12 -3.59 20.64
N SER A 92 1.29 -3.09 21.06
CA SER A 92 1.74 -3.12 22.47
C SER A 92 0.92 -2.25 23.44
N LYS A 93 0.01 -1.42 22.93
CA LYS A 93 -0.84 -0.50 23.69
C LYS A 93 -2.31 -0.91 23.71
N LEU A 94 -2.68 -1.94 22.95
CA LEU A 94 -4.02 -2.52 22.98
C LEU A 94 -4.39 -2.95 24.40
N LYS A 95 -5.69 -2.85 24.69
CA LYS A 95 -6.28 -3.22 25.98
C LYS A 95 -7.58 -3.96 25.73
N ASN A 96 -7.88 -4.93 26.58
CA ASN A 96 -9.20 -5.53 26.59
C ASN A 96 -10.26 -4.45 26.88
N SER A 97 -11.27 -4.37 26.01
CA SER A 97 -12.27 -3.30 26.02
C SER A 97 -13.25 -3.43 27.19
N LYS A 98 -13.45 -4.65 27.73
CA LYS A 98 -14.37 -4.92 28.84
C LYS A 98 -13.70 -4.96 30.21
N ASP A 99 -12.46 -5.44 30.29
CA ASP A 99 -11.72 -5.58 31.54
C ASP A 99 -10.22 -5.38 31.32
N LYS A 100 -9.73 -4.19 31.67
CA LYS A 100 -8.32 -3.78 31.50
C LYS A 100 -7.32 -4.60 32.32
N THR A 101 -7.78 -5.49 33.20
CA THR A 101 -6.92 -6.43 33.94
C THR A 101 -6.69 -7.74 33.19
N LYS A 102 -7.45 -7.99 32.11
CA LYS A 102 -7.31 -9.15 31.23
C LYS A 102 -6.35 -8.88 30.07
N PRO A 103 -5.80 -9.93 29.43
CA PRO A 103 -5.01 -9.81 28.21
C PRO A 103 -5.76 -9.07 27.11
N ALA A 104 -5.03 -8.29 26.32
CA ALA A 104 -5.60 -7.58 25.16
C ALA A 104 -5.74 -8.48 23.93
N LEU A 105 -4.98 -9.56 23.82
CA LEU A 105 -5.03 -10.47 22.66
C LEU A 105 -5.52 -11.84 23.10
N ASP A 106 -6.40 -12.44 22.31
CA ASP A 106 -6.83 -13.83 22.52
C ASP A 106 -5.64 -14.77 22.24
N PRO A 107 -5.14 -15.50 23.24
CA PRO A 107 -4.02 -16.42 23.06
C PRO A 107 -4.34 -17.64 22.19
N THR A 108 -5.61 -17.93 21.92
CA THR A 108 -6.06 -19.06 21.09
C THR A 108 -6.21 -18.69 19.62
N ARG A 109 -6.31 -17.40 19.28
CA ARG A 109 -6.62 -16.92 17.92
C ARG A 109 -5.53 -16.09 17.26
N VAL A 110 -4.71 -15.43 18.06
CA VAL A 110 -3.43 -14.88 17.61
C VAL A 110 -2.35 -15.88 18.02
N PRO A 111 -1.96 -16.88 17.21
CA PRO A 111 -1.04 -17.93 17.65
C PRO A 111 0.30 -17.33 18.07
N LEU A 112 0.59 -17.44 19.37
CA LEU A 112 1.69 -16.78 20.07
C LEU A 112 3.02 -17.54 19.98
N SER A 113 3.16 -18.44 19.01
CA SER A 113 4.36 -19.23 18.79
C SER A 113 4.53 -19.47 17.29
N ALA A 114 5.54 -18.86 16.68
CA ALA A 114 6.14 -19.47 15.51
C ALA A 114 6.75 -20.80 15.99
N GLU A 115 6.19 -21.93 15.58
CA GLU A 115 6.89 -23.21 15.74
C GLU A 115 8.13 -23.19 14.83
N GLY A 116 9.25 -22.83 15.44
CA GLY A 116 10.62 -22.90 14.94
C GLY A 116 11.54 -23.03 16.16
N GLU A 117 12.80 -23.46 15.97
CA GLU A 117 13.71 -23.82 17.07
C GLU A 117 14.00 -22.69 18.09
N ASP A 118 13.57 -21.46 17.80
CA ASP A 118 13.69 -20.25 18.64
C ASP A 118 12.31 -19.68 19.04
N GLY A 119 11.46 -20.47 19.68
CA GLY A 119 10.08 -20.11 20.04
C GLY A 119 9.94 -18.73 20.70
N HIS A 120 9.35 -17.77 19.99
CA HIS A 120 8.93 -16.48 20.53
C HIS A 120 7.67 -16.65 21.39
N SER A 121 7.62 -16.00 22.55
CA SER A 121 6.44 -15.85 23.40
C SER A 121 5.56 -14.66 22.94
N GLN A 122 4.34 -14.53 23.47
CA GLN A 122 3.52 -13.31 23.29
C GLN A 122 4.28 -12.03 23.67
N SER A 123 5.11 -12.11 24.71
CA SER A 123 5.92 -10.97 25.13
C SER A 123 7.03 -10.62 24.12
N ASP A 124 7.43 -11.57 23.27
CA ASP A 124 8.40 -11.34 22.20
C ASP A 124 7.75 -10.72 20.95
N LEU A 125 6.51 -11.10 20.60
CA LEU A 125 5.74 -10.44 19.54
C LEU A 125 5.46 -8.97 19.87
N LEU A 126 5.20 -8.65 21.13
CA LEU A 126 4.88 -7.30 21.58
C LEU A 126 6.11 -6.39 21.76
N LYS A 127 7.33 -6.87 21.47
CA LYS A 127 8.52 -6.03 21.54
C LYS A 127 8.52 -4.98 20.45
N SER A 128 9.28 -3.91 20.69
CA SER A 128 9.39 -2.80 19.75
C SER A 128 10.06 -3.18 18.45
N ASP A 129 11.00 -4.14 18.48
CA ASP A 129 11.72 -4.72 17.33
C ASP A 129 10.96 -5.89 16.68
N ALA A 130 9.67 -6.04 17.02
CA ALA A 130 8.70 -6.95 16.41
C ALA A 130 7.40 -6.16 16.16
N ILE A 131 6.24 -6.83 16.16
CA ILE A 131 4.95 -6.18 15.83
C ILE A 131 4.42 -5.22 16.90
N GLY A 132 5.07 -5.11 18.06
CA GLY A 132 4.57 -4.32 19.19
C GLY A 132 4.36 -2.83 18.87
N ARG A 133 5.06 -2.30 17.88
CA ARG A 133 4.90 -0.91 17.43
C ARG A 133 3.95 -0.75 16.25
N LEU A 134 3.65 -1.83 15.52
CA LEU A 134 2.79 -1.78 14.35
C LEU A 134 1.46 -1.11 14.69
N GLU A 135 1.03 -0.21 13.81
CA GLU A 135 -0.24 0.49 13.90
C GLU A 135 -1.38 -0.38 13.38
N VAL A 136 -2.41 -0.54 14.23
CA VAL A 136 -3.59 -1.36 14.01
C VAL A 136 -4.85 -0.58 14.40
N SER A 137 -5.99 -1.02 13.89
CA SER A 137 -7.31 -0.48 14.25
C SER A 137 -7.77 -0.98 15.62
N GLU A 138 -8.16 -0.07 16.52
CA GLU A 138 -8.87 -0.41 17.77
C GLU A 138 -10.34 -0.75 17.54
N ALA A 139 -10.89 -0.46 16.36
CA ALA A 139 -12.29 -0.71 16.03
C ALA A 139 -12.51 -2.10 15.42
N CYS A 140 -11.44 -2.78 15.00
CA CYS A 140 -11.46 -4.10 14.39
C CYS A 140 -10.81 -5.15 15.29
N GLY A 141 -11.13 -6.42 15.05
CA GLY A 141 -10.36 -7.54 15.61
C GLY A 141 -11.02 -8.31 16.76
N ASP A 142 -12.03 -7.76 17.43
CA ASP A 142 -12.87 -8.47 18.41
C ASP A 142 -14.10 -9.08 17.70
N THR A 143 -13.95 -10.30 17.17
CA THR A 143 -14.94 -10.98 16.32
C THR A 143 -16.03 -11.71 17.10
N ASP A 144 -15.78 -12.11 18.34
CA ASP A 144 -16.77 -12.73 19.22
C ASP A 144 -17.34 -11.78 20.29
N GLN A 145 -16.85 -10.54 20.31
CA GLN A 145 -17.25 -9.45 21.20
C GLN A 145 -16.99 -9.75 22.66
N ASP A 146 -15.96 -10.51 23.02
CA ASP A 146 -15.61 -10.79 24.42
C ASP A 146 -14.74 -9.70 25.07
N GLY A 147 -14.16 -8.83 24.24
CA GLY A 147 -13.39 -7.66 24.62
C GLY A 147 -11.88 -7.76 24.36
N ASP A 148 -11.32 -8.94 24.11
CA ASP A 148 -9.96 -9.06 23.58
C ASP A 148 -9.95 -9.08 22.03
N TYR A 149 -8.76 -9.04 21.43
CA TYR A 149 -8.59 -9.03 19.98
C TYR A 149 -8.24 -10.44 19.51
N ASP A 150 -9.11 -11.00 18.66
CA ASP A 150 -8.91 -12.26 17.93
C ASP A 150 -7.97 -12.09 16.74
N ASP A 151 -8.02 -10.92 16.11
CA ASP A 151 -7.27 -10.56 14.92
C ASP A 151 -6.60 -9.19 15.10
N LEU A 152 -5.31 -9.11 14.77
CA LEU A 152 -4.62 -7.83 14.63
C LEU A 152 -4.84 -7.32 13.20
N VAL A 153 -5.55 -6.20 13.06
CA VAL A 153 -5.88 -5.61 11.76
C VAL A 153 -5.12 -4.31 11.56
N CYS A 154 -4.07 -4.33 10.73
CA CYS A 154 -3.33 -3.13 10.34
C CYS A 154 -3.99 -2.41 9.16
N PHE A 155 -3.59 -1.14 9.01
CA PHE A 155 -4.03 -0.30 7.89
C PHE A 155 -3.19 -0.60 6.64
N GLY A 156 -3.86 -0.70 5.50
CA GLY A 156 -3.23 -0.96 4.21
C GLY A 156 -2.79 -2.40 3.99
N ALA A 157 -2.90 -2.87 2.75
CA ALA A 157 -2.36 -4.16 2.32
C ALA A 157 -0.92 -4.06 1.77
N ARG A 158 -0.36 -2.84 1.73
CA ARG A 158 1.01 -2.54 1.31
C ARG A 158 1.34 -3.06 -0.09
N SER A 159 0.36 -2.97 -0.99
CA SER A 159 0.39 -3.65 -2.28
C SER A 159 -0.38 -2.90 -3.36
N ALA A 160 -0.20 -3.37 -4.59
CA ALA A 160 -1.19 -3.16 -5.64
C ALA A 160 -2.00 -4.44 -5.85
N SER A 161 -3.29 -4.31 -6.11
CA SER A 161 -4.17 -5.44 -6.40
C SER A 161 -4.95 -5.25 -7.69
N ILE A 162 -5.31 -6.37 -8.32
CA ILE A 162 -6.26 -6.41 -9.44
C ILE A 162 -7.50 -7.19 -9.01
N TRP A 163 -8.65 -6.57 -9.17
CA TRP A 163 -9.95 -7.13 -8.83
C TRP A 163 -10.80 -7.30 -10.10
N ARG A 164 -11.41 -8.46 -10.26
CA ARG A 164 -12.45 -8.67 -11.28
C ARG A 164 -13.79 -8.19 -10.73
N ILE A 165 -14.51 -7.37 -11.49
CA ILE A 165 -15.90 -7.04 -11.18
C ILE A 165 -16.80 -8.15 -11.71
N VAL A 166 -17.53 -8.83 -10.82
CA VAL A 166 -18.52 -9.82 -11.23
C VAL A 166 -19.91 -9.20 -11.12
N PRO A 167 -20.58 -8.92 -12.24
CA PRO A 167 -21.90 -8.30 -12.22
C PRO A 167 -22.94 -9.25 -11.63
N ALA A 168 -24.03 -8.68 -11.12
CA ALA A 168 -25.16 -9.44 -10.62
C ALA A 168 -25.73 -10.38 -11.70
N THR A 169 -25.98 -11.64 -11.34
CA THR A 169 -26.62 -12.63 -12.21
C THR A 169 -27.67 -13.41 -11.43
N GLY A 170 -28.93 -13.36 -11.88
CA GLY A 170 -30.05 -13.96 -11.14
C GLY A 170 -30.20 -13.32 -9.76
N GLU A 171 -30.12 -14.13 -8.70
CA GLU A 171 -30.20 -13.67 -7.31
C GLU A 171 -28.84 -13.20 -6.75
N ALA A 172 -27.72 -13.49 -7.43
CA ALA A 172 -26.40 -13.08 -6.98
C ALA A 172 -26.20 -11.57 -7.19
N GLN A 173 -25.71 -10.88 -6.15
CA GLN A 173 -25.37 -9.46 -6.22
C GLN A 173 -24.03 -9.24 -6.94
N THR A 174 -23.83 -8.02 -7.44
CA THR A 174 -22.52 -7.58 -7.93
C THR A 174 -21.48 -7.73 -6.82
N ARG A 175 -20.29 -8.22 -7.16
CA ARG A 175 -19.16 -8.35 -6.22
C ARG A 175 -17.84 -8.05 -6.91
N ILE A 176 -16.79 -7.91 -6.11
CA ILE A 176 -15.41 -7.88 -6.58
C ILE A 176 -14.72 -9.17 -6.15
N GLU A 177 -13.81 -9.67 -6.99
CA GLU A 177 -13.01 -10.86 -6.71
C GLU A 177 -11.54 -10.53 -6.95
N LEU A 178 -10.70 -10.74 -5.93
CA LEU A 178 -9.25 -10.56 -6.07
C LEU A 178 -8.70 -11.55 -7.09
N THR A 179 -8.00 -11.05 -8.10
CA THR A 179 -7.37 -11.87 -9.14
C THR A 179 -5.84 -11.88 -9.04
N TRP A 180 -5.26 -10.83 -8.45
CA TRP A 180 -3.83 -10.74 -8.18
C TRP A 180 -3.57 -9.69 -7.10
N ASP A 181 -2.52 -9.90 -6.30
CA ASP A 181 -1.95 -8.94 -5.36
C ASP A 181 -0.42 -8.99 -5.47
N SER A 182 0.25 -7.84 -5.36
CA SER A 182 1.72 -7.78 -5.42
C SER A 182 2.42 -8.42 -4.22
N GLY A 183 1.69 -8.85 -3.18
CA GLY A 183 2.28 -9.41 -1.97
C GLY A 183 3.24 -8.40 -1.33
N SER A 184 4.46 -8.85 -0.99
CA SER A 184 5.55 -7.96 -0.54
C SER A 184 6.51 -7.53 -1.66
N GLU A 185 6.13 -7.62 -2.93
CA GLU A 185 7.02 -7.27 -4.05
C GLU A 185 7.47 -5.80 -4.01
N MET A 186 6.60 -4.90 -3.53
CA MET A 186 6.94 -3.49 -3.34
C MET A 186 8.03 -3.29 -2.29
N GLU A 187 7.83 -3.79 -1.06
CA GLU A 187 8.85 -3.70 0.00
C GLU A 187 10.16 -4.40 -0.40
N ARG A 188 10.10 -5.58 -1.03
CA ARG A 188 11.30 -6.26 -1.54
C ARG A 188 12.04 -5.41 -2.57
N THR A 189 11.31 -4.78 -3.49
CA THR A 189 11.89 -3.90 -4.51
C THR A 189 12.54 -2.67 -3.87
N LEU A 190 11.89 -2.03 -2.90
CA LEU A 190 12.48 -0.91 -2.16
C LEU A 190 13.76 -1.34 -1.44
N ARG A 191 13.73 -2.44 -0.70
CA ARG A 191 14.90 -2.97 0.01
C ARG A 191 16.07 -3.23 -0.94
N ASP A 192 15.79 -3.83 -2.09
CA ASP A 192 16.83 -4.28 -3.01
C ASP A 192 17.36 -3.16 -3.91
N ARG A 193 16.54 -2.17 -4.26
CA ARG A 193 16.88 -1.13 -5.26
C ARG A 193 17.05 0.27 -4.67
N MET A 194 16.41 0.56 -3.55
CA MET A 194 16.42 1.87 -2.91
C MET A 194 16.47 1.74 -1.37
N PRO A 195 17.46 1.01 -0.80
CA PRO A 195 17.47 0.66 0.61
C PRO A 195 17.42 1.88 1.55
N LEU A 196 18.06 2.99 1.17
CA LEU A 196 18.04 4.23 1.97
C LEU A 196 16.68 4.95 1.98
N ALA A 197 15.75 4.55 1.10
CA ALA A 197 14.36 5.01 1.08
C ALA A 197 13.37 3.88 1.42
N PHE A 198 13.85 2.72 1.90
CA PHE A 198 12.99 1.62 2.31
C PHE A 198 12.02 2.09 3.38
N ASN A 199 10.72 1.96 3.15
CA ASN A 199 9.63 2.40 4.04
C ASN A 199 9.92 3.77 4.69
N ALA A 200 10.43 4.71 3.89
CA ALA A 200 10.86 6.02 4.37
C ALA A 200 9.68 6.98 4.56
N ASP A 201 9.89 8.07 5.31
CA ASP A 201 8.99 9.23 5.37
C ASP A 201 9.42 10.31 4.34
N ASN A 202 8.55 11.28 4.09
CA ASN A 202 8.76 12.48 3.28
C ASN A 202 9.22 13.69 4.10
N ARG A 203 8.93 13.75 5.42
CA ARG A 203 9.31 14.91 6.27
C ARG A 203 10.82 15.06 6.47
N LYS A 204 11.53 13.93 6.47
CA LYS A 204 12.99 13.87 6.53
C LYS A 204 13.45 12.91 5.46
N ASN A 205 14.57 13.22 4.82
CA ASN A 205 15.06 12.38 3.75
C ASN A 205 15.82 11.14 4.28
N SER A 206 16.52 11.31 5.40
CA SER A 206 17.18 10.23 6.15
C SER A 206 16.19 9.56 7.10
N SER A 207 15.21 8.86 6.52
CA SER A 207 14.06 8.29 7.23
C SER A 207 13.85 6.82 6.89
N GLN A 208 14.90 6.13 6.43
CA GLN A 208 14.85 4.69 6.17
C GLN A 208 14.17 3.98 7.34
N ASP A 209 13.15 3.20 7.02
CA ASP A 209 12.38 2.34 7.93
C ASP A 209 11.38 3.06 8.85
N ASP A 210 11.27 4.39 8.79
CA ASP A 210 10.40 5.20 9.67
C ASP A 210 8.89 4.89 9.50
N ARG A 211 8.49 4.17 8.45
CA ARG A 211 7.08 3.83 8.16
C ARG A 211 6.77 2.33 8.24
N SER A 212 7.74 1.50 8.60
CA SER A 212 7.53 0.04 8.72
C SER A 212 6.59 -0.35 9.84
N ASP A 213 6.57 0.38 10.96
CA ASP A 213 5.55 0.22 12.00
C ASP A 213 4.19 0.87 11.64
N ALA A 214 4.05 1.41 10.42
CA ALA A 214 2.85 2.09 9.93
C ALA A 214 2.35 1.48 8.61
N ARG A 215 2.48 2.19 7.48
CA ARG A 215 1.92 1.80 6.15
C ARG A 215 2.99 1.27 5.18
N GLY A 216 4.25 1.19 5.62
CA GLY A 216 5.34 0.58 4.86
C GLY A 216 5.64 1.31 3.55
N PRO A 217 5.41 0.70 2.37
CA PRO A 217 5.77 1.28 1.09
C PRO A 217 4.82 2.39 0.60
N GLU A 218 3.63 2.55 1.21
CA GLU A 218 2.64 3.61 0.92
C GLU A 218 2.37 3.82 -0.60
N PRO A 219 1.79 2.79 -1.27
CA PRO A 219 1.36 2.94 -2.67
C PRO A 219 0.17 3.88 -2.77
N GLU A 220 0.23 4.85 -3.68
CA GLU A 220 -0.67 6.01 -3.69
C GLU A 220 -1.46 6.10 -5.01
N GLY A 221 -0.92 6.81 -6.00
CA GLY A 221 -1.54 6.93 -7.30
C GLY A 221 -1.45 5.68 -8.15
N VAL A 222 -2.49 5.42 -8.95
CA VAL A 222 -2.53 4.38 -9.97
C VAL A 222 -2.88 4.96 -11.34
N ALA A 223 -2.14 4.54 -12.36
CA ALA A 223 -2.56 4.71 -13.76
C ALA A 223 -2.46 3.38 -14.51
N VAL A 224 -3.34 3.18 -15.49
CA VAL A 224 -3.30 2.01 -16.37
C VAL A 224 -3.31 2.48 -17.81
N ALA A 225 -2.43 1.95 -18.65
CA ALA A 225 -2.36 2.31 -20.05
C ALA A 225 -2.02 1.13 -20.95
N MET A 226 -2.58 1.14 -22.16
CA MET A 226 -2.09 0.30 -23.26
C MET A 226 -0.87 0.97 -23.89
N ILE A 227 0.26 0.28 -23.84
CA ILE A 227 1.53 0.70 -24.41
C ILE A 227 1.92 -0.36 -25.43
N SER A 228 1.75 -0.03 -26.71
CA SER A 228 1.75 -1.02 -27.78
C SER A 228 0.68 -2.10 -27.50
N ASN A 229 1.06 -3.37 -27.37
CA ASN A 229 0.15 -4.47 -27.03
C ASN A 229 0.19 -4.86 -25.55
N HIS A 230 0.89 -4.10 -24.71
CA HIS A 230 1.04 -4.39 -23.29
C HIS A 230 0.14 -3.48 -22.45
N ARG A 231 -0.59 -4.06 -21.50
CA ARG A 231 -1.30 -3.28 -20.48
C ARG A 231 -0.37 -3.04 -19.32
N ILE A 232 0.09 -1.81 -19.13
CA ILE A 232 0.98 -1.46 -18.03
C ILE A 232 0.19 -0.78 -16.92
N ILE A 233 0.35 -1.28 -15.70
CA ILE A 233 -0.09 -0.65 -14.46
C ILE A 233 1.10 0.14 -13.91
N PHE A 234 0.86 1.38 -13.54
CA PHE A 234 1.80 2.27 -12.86
C PHE A 234 1.27 2.54 -11.46
N VAL A 235 2.13 2.45 -10.45
CA VAL A 235 1.79 2.72 -9.05
C VAL A 235 2.85 3.64 -8.45
N GLY A 236 2.45 4.82 -7.97
CA GLY A 236 3.30 5.75 -7.25
C GLY A 236 3.48 5.30 -5.81
N LEU A 237 4.64 5.58 -5.21
CA LEU A 237 4.88 5.38 -3.78
C LEU A 237 5.02 6.75 -3.14
N GLU A 238 4.03 7.20 -2.37
CA GLU A 238 3.98 8.57 -1.84
C GLU A 238 5.26 8.88 -1.07
N ARG A 239 5.62 8.01 -0.12
CA ARG A 239 6.75 8.28 0.77
C ARG A 239 8.10 7.89 0.18
N ALA A 240 8.35 6.59 0.00
CA ALA A 240 9.62 6.10 -0.52
C ALA A 240 9.98 6.71 -1.89
N GLY A 241 8.97 7.13 -2.65
CA GLY A 241 9.11 7.82 -3.92
C GLY A 241 9.25 6.85 -5.09
N GLY A 242 9.11 7.41 -6.28
CA GLY A 242 9.17 6.68 -7.54
C GLY A 242 7.87 6.00 -7.93
N VAL A 243 7.94 5.27 -9.04
CA VAL A 243 6.80 4.58 -9.63
C VAL A 243 7.20 3.15 -9.98
N MET A 244 6.42 2.19 -9.49
CA MET A 244 6.53 0.78 -9.85
C MET A 244 5.60 0.45 -11.01
N MET A 245 6.00 -0.53 -11.82
CA MET A 245 5.31 -0.90 -13.05
C MET A 245 5.11 -2.40 -13.15
N TRP A 246 3.93 -2.82 -13.58
CA TRP A 246 3.61 -4.20 -13.91
C TRP A 246 2.98 -4.30 -15.29
N ASP A 247 3.40 -5.28 -16.08
CA ASP A 247 2.68 -5.72 -17.27
C ASP A 247 1.52 -6.63 -16.84
N ALA A 248 0.30 -6.09 -16.89
CA ALA A 248 -0.97 -6.76 -16.60
C ALA A 248 -1.74 -7.09 -17.88
N THR A 249 -1.04 -7.39 -18.97
CA THR A 249 -1.66 -7.94 -20.20
C THR A 249 -2.45 -9.21 -19.86
N ASN A 250 -1.87 -10.07 -19.00
CA ASN A 250 -2.63 -11.08 -18.26
C ASN A 250 -3.02 -10.53 -16.87
N PRO A 251 -4.29 -10.17 -16.63
CA PRO A 251 -4.70 -9.53 -15.37
C PRO A 251 -4.67 -10.46 -14.16
N THR A 252 -4.56 -11.79 -14.34
CA THR A 252 -4.45 -12.74 -13.23
C THR A 252 -3.00 -13.11 -12.92
N LYS A 253 -2.05 -12.66 -13.74
CA LYS A 253 -0.62 -12.91 -13.54
C LYS A 253 0.23 -11.76 -14.11
N PRO A 254 0.12 -10.55 -13.54
CA PRO A 254 1.00 -9.45 -13.90
C PRO A 254 2.48 -9.80 -13.69
N ILE A 255 3.34 -9.21 -14.50
CA ILE A 255 4.79 -9.37 -14.43
C ILE A 255 5.41 -8.03 -14.07
N PHE A 256 6.26 -8.00 -13.04
CA PHE A 256 6.98 -6.80 -12.66
C PHE A 256 7.85 -6.29 -13.82
N ALA A 257 7.54 -5.09 -14.31
CA ALA A 257 8.19 -4.47 -15.46
C ALA A 257 9.34 -3.55 -15.04
N GLY A 258 9.28 -2.97 -13.84
CA GLY A 258 10.36 -2.15 -13.31
C GLY A 258 9.93 -1.19 -12.22
N TYR A 259 10.92 -0.47 -11.71
CA TYR A 259 10.77 0.59 -10.73
C TYR A 259 11.77 1.68 -11.09
N PHE A 260 11.33 2.93 -11.09
CA PHE A 260 12.20 4.09 -11.20
C PHE A 260 11.93 5.04 -10.03
N ASN A 261 12.97 5.65 -9.49
CA ASN A 261 12.90 6.64 -8.45
C ASN A 261 13.98 7.69 -8.70
N ARG A 262 13.61 8.97 -8.65
CA ARG A 262 14.53 10.10 -8.85
C ARG A 262 14.91 10.79 -7.54
N ARG A 263 14.41 10.31 -6.40
CA ARG A 263 14.76 10.80 -5.06
C ARG A 263 16.25 10.63 -4.82
N ASP A 264 16.94 11.71 -4.48
CA ASP A 264 18.30 11.68 -3.95
C ASP A 264 18.22 11.66 -2.43
N THR A 265 18.49 10.50 -1.81
CA THR A 265 18.40 10.30 -0.35
C THR A 265 19.54 10.96 0.43
N SER A 266 20.53 11.56 -0.24
CA SER A 266 21.65 12.25 0.43
C SER A 266 21.34 13.70 0.80
N ILE A 267 20.25 14.27 0.29
CA ILE A 267 19.85 15.66 0.53
C ILE A 267 19.23 15.81 1.92
N ASP A 268 19.75 16.73 2.73
CA ASP A 268 19.22 17.03 4.05
C ASP A 268 18.01 17.98 3.93
N LEU A 269 16.83 17.47 4.26
CA LEU A 269 15.55 18.21 4.27
C LEU A 269 15.19 18.77 5.65
N THR A 270 16.09 18.70 6.65
CA THR A 270 15.82 19.23 8.00
C THR A 270 16.22 20.69 8.18
N VAL A 271 16.91 21.27 7.19
CA VAL A 271 17.38 22.64 7.20
C VAL A 271 16.34 23.56 6.57
N ASP A 272 15.87 24.51 7.37
CA ASP A 272 14.97 25.60 7.00
C ASP A 272 15.49 26.85 7.73
N VAL A 273 16.32 27.64 7.04
CA VAL A 273 17.00 28.81 7.61
C VAL A 273 16.06 30.02 7.71
N ASP A 274 15.11 30.17 6.80
CA ASP A 274 14.20 31.31 6.76
C ASP A 274 12.90 31.10 7.58
N GLY A 275 12.63 29.85 7.99
CA GLY A 275 11.56 29.46 8.88
C GLY A 275 10.19 29.38 8.21
N ASP A 276 10.14 29.27 6.88
CA ASP A 276 8.89 29.22 6.12
C ASP A 276 8.21 27.83 6.13
N LYS A 277 8.84 26.83 6.76
CA LYS A 277 8.46 25.42 6.84
C LYS A 277 8.64 24.64 5.54
N VAL A 278 9.41 25.18 4.60
CA VAL A 278 9.86 24.51 3.39
C VAL A 278 11.37 24.27 3.51
N PRO A 279 11.86 23.03 3.37
CA PRO A 279 13.29 22.78 3.42
C PRO A 279 14.04 23.56 2.34
N ASP A 280 15.14 24.24 2.71
CA ASP A 280 15.95 25.07 1.79
C ASP A 280 16.48 24.28 0.59
N LYS A 281 16.66 22.96 0.75
CA LYS A 281 17.19 22.04 -0.26
C LYS A 281 16.13 21.16 -0.91
N LEU A 282 14.85 21.49 -0.75
CA LEU A 282 13.76 20.69 -1.34
C LEU A 282 13.91 20.52 -2.85
N ALA A 283 14.35 21.56 -3.56
CA ALA A 283 14.57 21.50 -5.02
C ALA A 283 15.68 20.53 -5.45
N ASP A 284 16.61 20.19 -4.55
CA ASP A 284 17.75 19.30 -4.84
C ASP A 284 17.41 17.81 -4.66
N VAL A 285 16.30 17.48 -3.98
CA VAL A 285 15.93 16.09 -3.65
C VAL A 285 15.44 15.28 -4.87
N GLY A 286 15.11 15.95 -5.97
CA GLY A 286 14.45 15.32 -7.12
C GLY A 286 12.94 15.19 -6.92
N ASP A 287 12.38 14.04 -7.29
CA ASP A 287 10.94 13.78 -7.23
C ASP A 287 10.57 13.14 -5.88
N LEU A 288 9.69 13.79 -5.12
CA LEU A 288 9.23 13.35 -3.78
C LEU A 288 7.73 13.59 -3.60
N GLY A 289 7.02 12.59 -3.05
CA GLY A 289 5.55 12.60 -2.94
C GLY A 289 4.79 12.29 -4.23
N PRO A 290 5.09 11.22 -5.01
CA PRO A 290 4.23 10.83 -6.13
C PRO A 290 2.78 10.60 -5.70
N GLU A 291 1.89 11.45 -6.21
CA GLU A 291 0.44 11.43 -5.96
C GLU A 291 -0.28 11.02 -7.24
N GLY A 292 -0.74 12.01 -8.03
CA GLY A 292 -1.42 11.79 -9.29
C GLY A 292 -0.51 11.23 -10.38
N LEU A 293 -0.97 10.16 -11.03
CA LEU A 293 -0.37 9.58 -12.23
C LEU A 293 -1.29 9.75 -13.44
N LEU A 294 -0.71 10.12 -14.58
CA LEU A 294 -1.43 10.20 -15.86
C LEU A 294 -0.56 9.64 -16.97
N VAL A 295 -1.15 8.85 -17.87
CA VAL A 295 -0.47 8.43 -19.10
C VAL A 295 -1.08 9.14 -20.30
N ILE A 296 -0.25 9.89 -21.03
CA ILE A 296 -0.60 10.51 -22.31
C ILE A 296 -0.24 9.50 -23.42
N PRO A 297 -1.21 9.04 -24.24
CA PRO A 297 -0.93 8.07 -25.29
C PRO A 297 -0.05 8.67 -26.40
N ALA A 298 0.69 7.81 -27.11
CA ALA A 298 1.60 8.20 -28.19
C ALA A 298 0.94 9.07 -29.27
N SER A 299 -0.34 8.81 -29.59
CA SER A 299 -1.12 9.57 -30.57
C SER A 299 -1.30 11.04 -30.18
N SER A 300 -1.38 11.32 -28.87
CA SER A 300 -1.56 12.65 -28.28
C SER A 300 -0.25 13.26 -27.78
N SER A 301 0.86 12.53 -27.86
CA SER A 301 2.16 12.97 -27.36
C SER A 301 2.97 13.75 -28.43
N PRO A 302 3.71 14.80 -28.05
CA PRO A 302 4.62 15.51 -28.95
C PRO A 302 5.81 14.65 -29.39
N THR A 303 6.24 13.67 -28.57
CA THR A 303 7.37 12.77 -28.87
C THR A 303 6.96 11.56 -29.70
N LYS A 304 5.66 11.38 -29.94
CA LYS A 304 5.07 10.16 -30.55
C LYS A 304 5.36 8.88 -29.78
N ARG A 305 5.71 9.02 -28.50
CA ARG A 305 5.81 7.94 -27.52
C ARG A 305 4.83 8.20 -26.39
N PRO A 306 4.30 7.16 -25.72
CA PRO A 306 3.50 7.38 -24.53
C PRO A 306 4.33 8.11 -23.46
N ILE A 307 3.71 9.05 -22.75
CA ILE A 307 4.35 9.82 -21.68
C ILE A 307 3.65 9.49 -20.37
N LEU A 308 4.41 9.06 -19.35
CA LEU A 308 3.95 9.07 -17.97
C LEU A 308 4.18 10.45 -17.37
N VAL A 309 3.14 11.04 -16.81
CA VAL A 309 3.18 12.25 -16.01
C VAL A 309 3.04 11.84 -14.55
N VAL A 310 3.96 12.32 -13.72
CA VAL A 310 3.99 12.09 -12.26
C VAL A 310 3.90 13.44 -11.57
N CYS A 311 2.83 13.64 -10.79
CA CYS A 311 2.67 14.80 -9.92
C CYS A 311 3.32 14.49 -8.57
N ASN A 312 4.33 15.26 -8.18
CA ASN A 312 5.04 15.05 -6.92
C ASN A 312 4.67 16.17 -5.93
N GLU A 313 3.79 15.90 -4.98
CA GLU A 313 3.21 16.92 -4.10
C GLU A 313 4.27 17.54 -3.18
N VAL A 314 5.04 16.70 -2.47
CA VAL A 314 5.98 17.18 -1.45
C VAL A 314 7.08 18.04 -2.05
N SER A 315 7.60 17.64 -3.22
CA SER A 315 8.62 18.41 -3.95
C SER A 315 8.05 19.54 -4.82
N GLY A 316 6.73 19.56 -5.05
CA GLY A 316 6.08 20.51 -5.95
C GLY A 316 6.49 20.37 -7.42
N THR A 317 7.01 19.20 -7.84
CA THR A 317 7.47 18.97 -9.21
C THR A 317 6.45 18.22 -10.06
N LEU A 318 6.54 18.41 -11.38
CA LEU A 318 5.84 17.61 -12.38
C LEU A 318 6.87 16.96 -13.29
N SER A 319 6.94 15.64 -13.28
CA SER A 319 7.93 14.88 -14.05
C SER A 319 7.27 14.12 -15.19
N LEU A 320 7.86 14.23 -16.39
CA LEU A 320 7.36 13.61 -17.62
C LEU A 320 8.39 12.60 -18.15
N PHE A 321 7.95 11.37 -18.35
CA PHE A 321 8.79 10.27 -18.80
C PHE A 321 8.28 9.70 -20.11
N ASP A 322 9.11 9.73 -21.15
CA ASP A 322 8.88 8.91 -22.35
C ASP A 322 8.94 7.43 -21.94
N ILE A 323 7.93 6.66 -22.34
CA ILE A 323 7.89 5.23 -22.09
C ILE A 323 8.31 4.49 -23.36
N THR A 324 9.32 3.64 -23.22
CA THR A 324 9.82 2.78 -24.30
C THR A 324 9.67 1.31 -23.91
N VAL A 325 9.12 0.49 -24.79
CA VAL A 325 9.15 -0.96 -24.65
C VAL A 325 10.46 -1.45 -25.26
N ALA A 326 11.30 -2.12 -24.48
CA ALA A 326 12.48 -2.77 -25.02
C ALA A 326 12.04 -3.98 -25.85
N GLU A 327 12.30 -3.96 -27.16
CA GLU A 327 12.18 -5.18 -27.96
C GLU A 327 13.27 -6.14 -27.51
N VAL A 328 12.88 -7.26 -26.91
CA VAL A 328 13.82 -8.36 -26.66
C VAL A 328 14.14 -8.94 -28.03
N ALA A 329 15.35 -8.67 -28.54
CA ALA A 329 15.82 -9.32 -29.74
C ALA A 329 15.84 -10.84 -29.48
N ASP A 330 15.05 -11.59 -30.27
CA ASP A 330 15.09 -13.05 -30.27
C ASP A 330 16.55 -13.50 -30.42
N LYS A 331 17.04 -14.26 -29.45
CA LYS A 331 18.34 -14.93 -29.52
C LYS A 331 18.19 -16.32 -30.11
#